data_AF-A0A8I0MZN8-F1
#
_entry.id   AF-A0A8I0MZN8-F1
#
_cell.length_a   1.000
_cell.length_b   1.000
_cell.length_c   1.000
_cell.angle_alpha   90.00
_cell.angle_beta   90.00
_cell.angle_gamma   90.00
#
_symmetry.space_group_name_H-M   'P 1'
#
loop_
_entity.id
_entity.type
_entity.pdbx_description
1 polymer ?
#
loop_
_entity_poly.entity_id
_entity_poly.type
_entity_poly.pdbx_seq_one_letter_code
_entity_poly.pdbx_strand_id
1 'polypeptide(L)'
;MLNLIAMIKQQARFAPVPTPCNGKVFIGYECEYDQFDFPEHLRKDFLIEGLTQDEAEELLAINLNETYSRLQAIFPIEALMHAHQMAVIMTAFFYGVGFVGKNKTFYRALLKGDRETAVLCLPPNDHRILDAANMILTGEHSGLSNSIF
;
A
#
# COMPACT_ATOMS: atom_id res chain seq x y z
N MET A 1 10.92 3.26 -0.86
CA MET A 1 10.25 2.00 -1.25
C MET A 1 10.57 0.84 -0.32
N LEU A 2 11.85 0.51 -0.05
CA LEU A 2 12.24 -0.62 0.81
C LEU A 2 11.54 -0.65 2.18
N ASN A 3 11.41 0.49 2.85
CA ASN A 3 10.71 0.56 4.14
C ASN A 3 9.18 0.31 4.01
N LEU A 4 8.56 0.73 2.90
CA LEU A 4 7.12 0.53 2.68
C LEU A 4 6.78 -0.95 2.43
N ILE A 5 7.63 -1.66 1.70
CA ILE A 5 7.49 -3.11 1.47
C ILE A 5 7.50 -3.86 2.79
N ALA A 6 8.48 -3.58 3.66
CA ALA A 6 8.56 -4.21 4.98
C ALA A 6 7.31 -3.94 5.83
N MET A 7 6.80 -2.71 5.84
CA MET A 7 5.58 -2.35 6.56
C MET A 7 4.36 -3.09 6.01
N ILE A 8 4.17 -3.12 4.69
CA ILE A 8 3.03 -3.82 4.08
C ILE A 8 3.10 -5.32 4.37
N LYS A 9 4.29 -5.94 4.31
CA LYS A 9 4.47 -7.35 4.65
C LYS A 9 4.05 -7.70 6.08
N GLN A 10 4.18 -6.78 7.03
CA GLN A 10 3.73 -7.01 8.41
C GLN A 10 2.21 -6.99 8.54
N GLN A 11 1.53 -6.26 7.65
CA GLN A 11 0.08 -6.05 7.69
C GLN A 11 -0.68 -6.99 6.73
N ALA A 12 -0.05 -7.40 5.63
CA ALA A 12 -0.66 -8.20 4.57
C ALA A 12 -0.41 -9.70 4.78
N ARG A 13 -1.43 -10.51 4.48
CA ARG A 13 -1.26 -11.96 4.45
C ARG A 13 -0.51 -12.39 3.20
N PHE A 14 0.49 -13.27 3.37
CA PHE A 14 1.13 -13.95 2.25
C PHE A 14 0.24 -15.07 1.68
N ALA A 15 -0.05 -15.01 0.39
CA ALA A 15 -0.79 -16.00 -0.38
C ALA A 15 0.06 -16.47 -1.58
N PRO A 16 0.68 -17.66 -1.53
CA PRO A 16 1.52 -18.12 -2.64
C PRO A 16 0.72 -18.44 -3.91
N VAL A 17 -0.59 -18.66 -3.80
CA VAL A 17 -1.47 -18.97 -4.93
C VAL A 17 -2.64 -17.99 -4.99
N PRO A 18 -3.25 -17.77 -6.18
CA PRO A 18 -4.41 -16.90 -6.32
C PRO A 18 -5.53 -17.34 -5.35
N THR A 19 -5.90 -16.44 -4.45
CA THR A 19 -6.83 -16.72 -3.35
C THR A 19 -8.00 -15.74 -3.40
N PRO A 20 -9.25 -16.22 -3.51
CA PRO A 20 -10.42 -15.35 -3.51
C PRO A 20 -10.66 -14.76 -2.10
N CYS A 21 -10.94 -13.47 -2.02
CA CYS A 21 -11.33 -12.76 -0.81
C CYS A 21 -12.28 -11.60 -1.18
N ASN A 22 -13.44 -11.52 -0.54
CA ASN A 22 -14.42 -10.43 -0.70
C ASN A 22 -14.75 -10.07 -2.17
N GLY A 23 -14.88 -11.08 -3.04
CA GLY A 23 -15.23 -10.89 -4.45
C GLY A 23 -14.08 -10.45 -5.37
N LYS A 24 -12.85 -10.45 -4.85
CA LYS A 24 -11.61 -10.23 -5.60
C LYS A 24 -10.68 -11.44 -5.46
N VAL A 25 -9.69 -11.55 -6.33
CA VAL A 25 -8.64 -12.57 -6.24
C VAL A 25 -7.32 -11.88 -5.90
N PHE A 26 -6.60 -12.40 -4.92
CA PHE A 26 -5.32 -11.84 -4.46
C PHE A 26 -4.20 -12.88 -4.52
N ILE A 27 -2.97 -12.42 -4.70
CA ILE A 27 -1.75 -13.25 -4.68
C ILE A 27 -0.62 -12.48 -4.00
N GLY A 28 0.40 -13.19 -3.50
CA GLY A 28 1.55 -12.60 -2.81
C GLY A 28 1.11 -11.89 -1.53
N TYR A 29 1.57 -10.66 -1.34
CA TYR A 29 1.18 -9.79 -0.21
C TYR A 29 -0.01 -8.91 -0.59
N GLU A 30 -1.21 -9.51 -0.70
CA GLU A 30 -2.48 -8.81 -1.03
C GLU A 30 -2.48 -8.04 -2.38
N CYS A 31 -1.71 -8.49 -3.36
CA CYS A 31 -1.77 -7.92 -4.72
C CYS A 31 -2.98 -8.49 -5.48
N GLU A 32 -3.85 -7.63 -6.04
CA GLU A 32 -5.02 -8.06 -6.81
C GLU A 32 -4.64 -8.77 -8.12
N TYR A 33 -4.87 -10.09 -8.19
CA TYR A 33 -4.39 -10.98 -9.25
C TYR A 33 -4.77 -10.53 -10.67
N ASP A 34 -5.99 -10.00 -10.84
CA ASP A 34 -6.53 -9.62 -12.15
C ASP A 34 -6.21 -8.17 -12.56
N GLN A 35 -5.51 -7.39 -11.72
CA GLN A 35 -5.27 -5.96 -11.98
C GLN A 35 -3.97 -5.65 -12.73
N PHE A 36 -3.04 -6.58 -12.86
CA PHE A 36 -1.73 -6.31 -13.44
C PHE A 36 -1.28 -7.41 -14.40
N ASP A 37 -0.59 -6.99 -15.46
CA ASP A 37 0.16 -7.91 -16.31
C ASP A 37 1.42 -8.33 -15.57
N PHE A 38 1.52 -9.62 -15.23
CA PHE A 38 2.72 -10.15 -14.61
C PHE A 38 3.94 -9.92 -15.52
N PRO A 39 5.10 -9.51 -14.97
CA PRO A 39 6.37 -9.50 -15.69
C PRO A 39 6.66 -10.88 -16.30
N GLU A 40 7.31 -10.91 -17.46
CA GLU A 40 7.58 -12.14 -18.20
C GLU A 40 8.25 -13.22 -17.35
N HIS A 41 9.22 -12.84 -16.51
CA HIS A 41 9.94 -13.76 -15.64
C HIS A 41 9.14 -14.27 -14.43
N LEU A 42 8.00 -13.65 -14.11
CA LEU A 42 7.06 -14.11 -13.08
C LEU A 42 5.88 -14.88 -13.66
N ARG A 43 5.70 -14.93 -14.98
CA ARG A 43 4.57 -15.63 -15.63
C ARG A 43 4.74 -17.14 -15.52
N LYS A 44 3.88 -17.77 -14.73
CA LYS A 44 3.80 -19.22 -14.56
C LYS A 44 2.40 -19.65 -14.13
N ASP A 45 2.16 -20.96 -14.09
CA ASP A 45 0.93 -21.48 -13.50
C ASP A 45 1.04 -21.43 -11.97
N PHE A 46 0.51 -20.34 -11.39
CA PHE A 46 0.56 -20.12 -9.96
C PHE A 46 -0.25 -21.14 -9.15
N LEU A 47 -1.15 -21.92 -9.75
CA LEU A 47 -1.84 -23.00 -9.03
C LEU A 47 -0.97 -24.24 -8.88
N ILE A 48 0.07 -24.38 -9.72
CA ILE A 48 1.01 -25.51 -9.67
C ILE A 48 2.26 -25.15 -8.88
N GLU A 49 2.89 -24.01 -9.22
CA GLU A 49 4.21 -23.65 -8.68
C GLU A 49 4.13 -22.69 -7.49
N GLY A 50 3.09 -21.84 -7.46
CA GLY A 50 2.95 -20.75 -6.50
C GLY A 50 4.05 -19.69 -6.59
N LEU A 51 3.87 -18.58 -5.89
CA LEU A 51 4.89 -17.57 -5.66
C LEU A 51 5.78 -17.97 -4.49
N THR A 52 7.07 -17.77 -4.67
CA THR A 52 8.02 -17.65 -3.56
C THR A 52 7.86 -16.30 -2.85
N GLN A 53 8.46 -16.14 -1.68
CA GLN A 53 8.44 -14.86 -0.96
C GLN A 53 9.18 -13.77 -1.74
N ASP A 54 10.33 -14.08 -2.33
CA ASP A 54 11.13 -13.13 -3.12
C ASP A 54 10.34 -12.63 -4.34
N GLU A 55 9.67 -13.52 -5.07
CA GLU A 55 8.82 -13.15 -6.20
C GLU A 55 7.60 -12.32 -5.75
N ALA A 56 7.04 -12.61 -4.57
CA ALA A 56 5.94 -11.83 -4.02
C ALA A 56 6.38 -10.44 -3.54
N GLU A 57 7.61 -10.28 -3.06
CA GLU A 57 8.20 -8.98 -2.75
C GLU A 57 8.45 -8.16 -4.00
N GLU A 58 8.99 -8.79 -5.05
CA GLU A 58 9.16 -8.14 -6.35
C GLU A 58 7.80 -7.68 -6.90
N LEU A 59 6.80 -8.57 -6.86
CA LEU A 59 5.45 -8.25 -7.31
C LEU A 59 4.84 -7.09 -6.52
N LEU A 60 5.01 -7.09 -5.20
CA LEU A 60 4.57 -5.99 -4.35
C LEU A 60 5.28 -4.67 -4.72
N ALA A 61 6.59 -4.70 -4.98
CA ALA A 61 7.33 -3.51 -5.41
C ALA A 61 6.79 -2.93 -6.73
N ILE A 62 6.47 -3.80 -7.70
CA ILE A 62 5.86 -3.40 -8.97
C ILE A 62 4.49 -2.77 -8.74
N ASN A 63 3.63 -3.42 -7.96
CA ASN A 63 2.29 -2.91 -7.65
C ASN A 63 2.32 -1.56 -6.93
N LEU A 64 3.26 -1.37 -6.00
CA LEU A 64 3.45 -0.08 -5.32
C LEU A 64 3.91 1.02 -6.28
N ASN A 65 4.79 0.72 -7.23
CA ASN A 65 5.20 1.67 -8.27
C ASN A 65 4.04 2.06 -9.18
N GLU A 66 3.21 1.10 -9.57
CA GLU A 66 2.01 1.38 -10.36
C GLU A 66 1.00 2.23 -9.57
N THR A 67 0.76 1.87 -8.30
CA THR A 67 -0.08 2.64 -7.38
C THR A 67 0.40 4.07 -7.24
N TYR A 68 1.71 4.28 -7.06
CA TYR A 68 2.33 5.60 -7.01
C TYR A 68 2.11 6.39 -8.32
N SER A 69 2.34 5.75 -9.47
CA SER A 69 2.14 6.37 -10.79
C SER A 69 0.67 6.80 -11.01
N ARG A 70 -0.27 5.95 -10.60
CA ARG A 70 -1.71 6.26 -10.65
C ARG A 70 -2.11 7.39 -9.71
N LEU A 71 -1.48 7.49 -8.54
CA LEU A 71 -1.68 8.60 -7.60
C LEU A 71 -1.14 9.93 -8.15
N GLN A 72 0.04 9.93 -8.76
CA GLN A 72 0.61 11.14 -9.40
C GLN A 72 -0.33 11.73 -10.45
N ALA A 73 -1.06 10.90 -11.19
CA ALA A 73 -2.00 11.34 -12.21
C ALA A 73 -3.22 12.10 -11.66
N ILE A 74 -3.55 11.95 -10.37
CA ILE A 74 -4.75 12.52 -9.75
C ILE A 74 -4.45 13.53 -8.64
N PHE A 75 -3.22 13.57 -8.14
CA PHE A 75 -2.84 14.37 -6.98
C PHE A 75 -1.32 14.65 -7.00
N PRO A 76 -0.86 15.88 -6.68
CA PRO A 76 0.56 16.22 -6.61
C PRO A 76 1.24 15.61 -5.37
N ILE A 77 1.38 14.28 -5.35
CA ILE A 77 1.97 13.52 -4.24
C ILE A 77 3.39 13.95 -3.92
N GLU A 78 4.14 14.39 -4.92
CA GLU A 78 5.51 14.89 -4.77
C GLU A 78 5.62 16.17 -3.95
N ALA A 79 4.52 16.94 -3.82
CA ALA A 79 4.50 18.14 -2.97
C ALA A 79 4.43 17.80 -1.46
N LEU A 80 4.15 16.54 -1.11
CA LEU A 80 4.13 16.09 0.28
C LEU A 80 5.53 15.71 0.76
N MET A 81 5.74 15.77 2.07
CA MET A 81 6.91 15.16 2.70
C MET A 81 6.91 13.63 2.53
N HIS A 82 8.10 13.03 2.52
CA HIS A 82 8.26 11.61 2.18
C HIS A 82 7.37 10.66 3.03
N ALA A 83 7.28 10.87 4.35
CA ALA A 83 6.45 10.04 5.23
C ALA A 83 4.96 10.09 4.83
N HIS A 84 4.45 11.26 4.45
CA HIS A 84 3.07 11.42 3.99
C HIS A 84 2.86 10.80 2.61
N GLN A 85 3.84 10.86 1.72
CA GLN A 85 3.79 10.11 0.46
C GLN A 85 3.63 8.61 0.73
N MET A 86 4.44 8.06 1.64
CA MET A 86 4.36 6.64 2.01
C MET A 86 2.99 6.29 2.62
N ALA A 87 2.46 7.13 3.50
CA ALA A 87 1.13 6.94 4.08
C ALA A 87 0.03 6.92 3.01
N VAL A 88 0.09 7.84 2.04
CA VAL A 88 -0.87 7.91 0.93
C VAL A 88 -0.76 6.67 0.03
N ILE A 89 0.45 6.22 -0.31
CA ILE A 89 0.65 5.01 -1.12
C ILE A 89 0.11 3.78 -0.37
N MET A 90 0.43 3.64 0.92
CA MET A 90 -0.07 2.54 1.77
C MET A 90 -1.60 2.53 1.84
N THR A 91 -2.20 3.71 1.99
CA THR A 91 -3.67 3.87 1.97
C THR A 91 -4.24 3.44 0.63
N ALA A 92 -3.65 3.89 -0.48
CA ALA A 92 -4.11 3.54 -1.81
C ALA A 92 -3.93 2.06 -2.13
N PHE A 93 -2.91 1.41 -1.58
CA PHE A 93 -2.67 -0.01 -1.74
C PHE A 93 -3.82 -0.84 -1.12
N PHE A 94 -4.15 -0.61 0.14
CA PHE A 94 -5.19 -1.39 0.84
C PHE A 94 -6.64 -1.03 0.46
N TYR A 95 -6.89 0.23 0.08
CA TYR A 95 -8.26 0.74 -0.15
C TYR A 95 -8.52 1.19 -1.58
N GLY A 96 -7.52 1.11 -2.44
CA GLY A 96 -7.57 1.52 -3.83
C GLY A 96 -7.30 3.02 -4.03
N VAL A 97 -6.68 3.33 -5.17
CA VAL A 97 -6.43 4.71 -5.63
C VAL A 97 -7.71 5.54 -5.68
N GLY A 98 -8.85 4.92 -5.99
CA GLY A 98 -10.15 5.59 -6.03
C GLY A 98 -10.63 6.10 -4.67
N PHE A 99 -10.27 5.44 -3.56
CA PHE A 99 -10.55 5.92 -2.21
C PHE A 99 -9.84 7.26 -1.96
N VAL A 100 -8.54 7.31 -2.25
CA VAL A 100 -7.72 8.53 -2.09
C VAL A 100 -8.21 9.63 -3.02
N GLY A 101 -8.43 9.32 -4.31
CA GLY A 101 -8.82 10.31 -5.32
C GLY A 101 -10.18 10.97 -5.09
N LYS A 102 -11.14 10.23 -4.52
CA LYS A 102 -12.48 10.77 -4.19
C LYS A 102 -12.47 11.56 -2.88
N ASN A 103 -11.53 11.29 -1.98
CA ASN A 103 -11.48 11.92 -0.67
C ASN A 103 -10.78 13.30 -0.74
N LYS A 104 -11.53 14.32 -1.18
CA LYS A 104 -10.96 15.66 -1.33
C LYS A 104 -10.53 16.32 -0.02
N THR A 105 -11.16 15.93 1.09
CA THR A 105 -10.82 16.45 2.41
C THR A 105 -9.46 15.94 2.86
N PHE A 106 -9.19 14.65 2.63
CA PHE A 106 -7.91 14.01 2.99
C PHE A 106 -6.71 14.74 2.40
N TYR A 107 -6.67 14.95 1.07
CA TYR A 107 -5.50 15.58 0.45
C TYR A 107 -5.39 17.07 0.80
N ARG A 108 -6.50 17.80 0.96
CA ARG A 108 -6.48 19.21 1.36
C ARG A 108 -5.93 19.37 2.77
N ALA A 109 -6.27 18.46 3.66
CA ALA A 109 -5.76 18.43 5.02
C ALA A 109 -4.24 18.20 5.01
N LEU A 110 -3.77 17.20 4.24
CA LEU A 110 -2.32 16.95 4.08
C LEU A 110 -1.56 18.16 3.53
N LEU A 111 -2.05 18.80 2.46
CA LEU A 111 -1.39 19.98 1.87
C LEU A 111 -1.36 21.20 2.80
N LYS A 112 -2.35 21.34 3.68
CA LYS A 112 -2.41 22.43 4.67
C LYS A 112 -1.63 22.13 5.96
N GLY A 113 -1.09 20.93 6.10
CA GLY A 113 -0.47 20.47 7.34
C GLY A 113 -1.46 20.15 8.46
N ASP A 114 -2.76 20.04 8.15
CA ASP A 114 -3.80 19.65 9.09
C ASP A 114 -3.83 18.11 9.22
N ARG A 115 -2.89 17.59 10.03
CA ARG A 115 -2.63 16.15 10.16
C ARG A 115 -3.77 15.40 10.84
N GLU A 116 -4.43 16.02 11.81
CA GLU A 116 -5.56 15.41 12.53
C GLU A 116 -6.74 15.18 11.59
N THR A 117 -7.13 16.20 10.81
CA THR A 117 -8.19 16.06 9.81
C THR A 117 -7.81 15.01 8.75
N ALA A 118 -6.54 14.94 8.35
CA ALA A 118 -6.08 13.92 7.41
C ALA A 118 -6.26 12.49 7.97
N VAL A 119 -5.90 12.24 9.23
CA VAL A 119 -6.10 10.92 9.85
C VAL A 119 -7.58 10.56 10.00
N LEU A 120 -8.44 11.52 10.34
CA LEU A 120 -9.89 11.30 10.43
C LEU A 120 -10.53 10.88 9.10
N CYS A 121 -9.84 11.12 7.98
CA CYS A 121 -10.29 10.72 6.66
C CYS A 121 -9.89 9.28 6.28
N LEU A 122 -9.04 8.61 7.08
CA LEU A 122 -8.66 7.23 6.85
C LEU A 122 -9.77 6.26 7.27
N PRO A 123 -9.83 5.04 6.69
CA PRO A 123 -10.81 4.03 7.08
C PRO A 123 -10.69 3.70 8.57
N PRO A 124 -11.77 3.88 9.36
CA PRO A 124 -11.74 3.60 10.79
C PRO A 124 -11.71 2.08 11.05
N ASN A 125 -11.04 1.68 12.13
CA ASN A 125 -11.01 0.30 12.66
C ASN A 125 -10.26 -0.74 11.80
N ASP A 126 -9.31 -0.34 10.98
CA ASP A 126 -8.44 -1.27 10.28
C ASP A 126 -6.98 -1.11 10.75
N HIS A 127 -6.44 -2.17 11.33
CA HIS A 127 -5.07 -2.19 11.84
C HIS A 127 -4.03 -1.94 10.74
N ARG A 128 -4.34 -2.31 9.48
CA ARG A 128 -3.45 -2.17 8.33
C ARG A 128 -3.16 -0.71 7.96
N ILE A 129 -3.91 0.25 8.51
CA ILE A 129 -3.72 1.68 8.26
C ILE A 129 -3.14 2.46 9.44
N LEU A 130 -2.88 1.80 10.57
CA LEU A 130 -2.34 2.45 11.76
C LEU A 130 -0.96 3.06 11.50
N ASP A 131 -0.10 2.36 10.76
CA ASP A 131 1.21 2.89 10.40
C ASP A 131 1.11 4.10 9.48
N ALA A 132 0.13 4.12 8.56
CA ALA A 132 -0.13 5.28 7.73
C ALA A 132 -0.65 6.47 8.55
N ALA A 133 -1.54 6.23 9.52
CA ALA A 133 -2.02 7.26 10.44
C ALA A 133 -0.86 7.84 11.26
N ASN A 134 0.02 6.99 11.79
CA ASN A 134 1.22 7.41 12.52
C ASN A 134 2.14 8.25 11.64
N MET A 135 2.45 7.80 10.43
CA MET A 135 3.26 8.56 9.47
C MET A 135 2.67 9.94 9.16
N ILE A 136 1.34 10.06 9.11
CA ILE A 136 0.66 11.35 8.89
C ILE A 136 0.83 12.27 10.10
N LEU A 137 0.61 11.76 11.31
CA LEU A 137 0.67 12.55 12.55
C LEU A 137 2.08 13.01 12.89
N THR A 138 3.05 12.09 12.83
CA THR A 138 4.43 12.38 13.23
C THR A 138 5.22 13.03 12.11
N GLY A 139 4.93 12.67 10.85
CA GLY A 139 5.81 12.97 9.73
C GLY A 139 7.06 12.08 9.69
N GLU A 140 7.08 11.01 10.49
CA GLU A 140 8.19 10.07 10.58
C GLU A 140 7.76 8.68 10.14
N HIS A 141 8.64 8.00 9.41
CA HIS A 141 8.55 6.57 9.15
C HIS A 141 9.12 5.77 10.33
N SER A 142 8.40 5.70 11.44
CA SER A 142 8.75 4.84 12.58
C SER A 142 8.36 3.39 12.28
N GLY A 143 9.25 2.63 11.62
CA GLY A 143 8.91 1.27 11.16
C GLY A 143 10.04 0.22 11.22
N LEU A 144 11.20 0.54 11.81
CA LEU A 144 12.29 -0.44 12.02
C LEU A 144 12.96 -0.31 13.40
N SER A 145 12.22 0.13 14.42
CA SER A 145 12.69 0.09 15.80
C SER A 145 11.84 -0.87 16.63
N ASN A 146 12.49 -1.95 17.06
CA ASN A 146 12.10 -2.97 18.04
C ASN A 146 11.24 -4.16 17.57
N SER A 147 11.85 -5.04 16.77
CA SER A 147 11.63 -6.49 16.94
C SER A 147 12.46 -6.99 18.13
N ILE A 148 11.88 -6.90 19.33
CA ILE A 148 12.19 -7.84 20.41
C ILE A 148 10.86 -8.49 20.75
N PHE A 149 10.60 -9.66 20.17
CA PHE A 149 10.03 -10.86 20.79
C PHE A 149 10.27 -12.04 19.85
#